data_AF-A0A7Y2IPP2-F1
#
_entry.id   AF-A0A7Y2IPP2-F1
#
_cell.length_a   1.000
_cell.length_b   1.000
_cell.length_c   1.000
_cell.angle_alpha   90.00
_cell.angle_beta   90.00
_cell.angle_gamma   90.00
#
_symmetry.space_group_name_H-M   'P 1'
#
loop_
_entity.id
_entity.type
_entity.pdbx_description
1 polymer ?
#
loop_
_entity_poly.entity_id
_entity_poly.type
_entity_poly.pdbx_seq_one_letter_code
_entity_poly.pdbx_strand_id
1 'polypeptide(L)'
;MPEAPSHTIGEVINQLREEFPDLTVSKVRFLEGQGLISPGRSAAGYRVFSEDDISRIRYILREQRDHFLPLKVIKSKLTAWEHGEELDAGGEAGPPPEAYFAASGVSMSAEELARSARLTMDELSALMGEGILKPLALPDGSTVFRDDDLVIARAAHRLLRRGLEPRHLRTIRLAADRKSDLIRQLVEPLLRHRNPDNRRLASETMADCSQAAAALEEGIVRTRLRGSLGG
;
A
#
# COMPACT_ATOMS: atom_id res chain seq x y z
N MET A 1 -33.55 18.73 14.01
CA MET A 1 -32.73 18.45 12.80
C MET A 1 -32.72 16.94 12.64
N PRO A 2 -33.01 16.36 11.47
CA PRO A 2 -33.01 14.91 11.33
C PRO A 2 -31.58 14.39 11.52
N GLU A 3 -31.42 13.35 12.33
CA GLU A 3 -30.16 12.62 12.51
C GLU A 3 -29.72 12.07 11.14
N ALA A 4 -28.51 12.40 10.69
CA ALA A 4 -27.99 11.83 9.45
C ALA A 4 -27.98 10.29 9.57
N PRO A 5 -28.37 9.54 8.53
CA PRO A 5 -28.39 8.08 8.58
C PRO A 5 -27.00 7.58 8.97
N SER A 6 -26.96 6.77 10.02
CA SER A 6 -25.73 6.25 10.60
C SER A 6 -25.79 4.73 10.64
N HIS A 7 -24.76 4.09 10.11
CA HIS A 7 -24.69 2.65 9.88
C HIS A 7 -23.73 2.00 10.85
N THR A 8 -24.03 0.79 11.29
CA THR A 8 -23.11 -0.06 12.05
C THR A 8 -22.08 -0.71 11.11
N ILE A 9 -20.97 -1.18 11.67
CA ILE A 9 -19.93 -1.87 10.86
C ILE A 9 -20.46 -3.10 10.11
N GLY A 10 -21.51 -3.76 10.63
CA GLY A 10 -22.14 -4.91 9.97
C GLY A 10 -22.96 -4.48 8.76
N GLU A 11 -23.70 -3.39 8.86
CA GLU A 11 -24.48 -2.80 7.77
C GLU A 11 -23.58 -2.28 6.65
N VAL A 12 -22.48 -1.59 7.00
CA VAL A 12 -21.46 -1.15 6.04
C VAL A 12 -20.91 -2.34 5.23
N ILE A 13 -20.58 -3.44 5.90
CA ILE A 13 -20.07 -4.64 5.21
C ILE A 13 -21.14 -5.21 4.29
N ASN A 14 -22.39 -5.35 4.75
CA ASN A 14 -23.47 -5.89 3.93
C ASN A 14 -23.71 -5.03 2.67
N GLN A 15 -23.68 -3.70 2.80
CA GLN A 15 -23.88 -2.78 1.69
C GLN A 15 -22.74 -2.82 0.66
N LEU A 16 -21.51 -3.05 1.11
CA LEU A 16 -20.34 -3.12 0.23
C LEU A 16 -20.00 -4.53 -0.26
N ARG A 17 -20.64 -5.58 0.28
CA ARG A 17 -20.31 -6.99 -0.02
C ARG A 17 -20.52 -7.37 -1.48
N GLU A 18 -21.51 -6.78 -2.15
CA GLU A 18 -21.79 -7.06 -3.56
C GLU A 18 -20.58 -6.70 -4.45
N GLU A 19 -19.93 -5.57 -4.17
CA GLU A 19 -18.76 -5.11 -4.90
C GLU A 19 -17.44 -5.66 -4.31
N PHE A 20 -17.39 -5.89 -2.99
CA PHE A 20 -16.19 -6.35 -2.26
C PHE A 20 -16.50 -7.57 -1.39
N PRO A 21 -16.60 -8.78 -1.98
CA PRO A 21 -17.00 -9.99 -1.26
C PRO A 21 -16.03 -10.39 -0.14
N ASP A 22 -14.75 -10.02 -0.27
CA ASP A 22 -13.70 -10.30 0.72
C ASP A 22 -13.59 -9.23 1.83
N LEU A 23 -14.50 -8.24 1.87
CA LEU A 23 -14.49 -7.19 2.88
C LEU A 23 -14.83 -7.76 4.27
N THR A 24 -13.92 -7.55 5.23
CA THR A 24 -14.08 -8.02 6.62
C THR A 24 -14.13 -6.86 7.60
N VAL A 25 -14.71 -7.11 8.79
CA VAL A 25 -14.65 -6.19 9.95
C VAL A 25 -13.21 -5.79 10.26
N SER A 26 -12.28 -6.74 10.20
CA SER A 26 -10.85 -6.49 10.42
C SER A 26 -10.26 -5.51 9.42
N LYS A 27 -10.67 -5.58 8.15
CA LYS A 27 -10.23 -4.64 7.11
C LYS A 27 -10.77 -3.23 7.37
N VAL A 28 -12.05 -3.07 7.70
CA VAL A 28 -12.63 -1.75 8.02
C VAL A 28 -11.96 -1.12 9.25
N ARG A 29 -11.76 -1.89 10.32
CA ARG A 29 -11.03 -1.43 11.52
C ARG A 29 -9.57 -1.09 11.23
N PHE A 30 -8.96 -1.82 10.31
CA PHE A 30 -7.60 -1.52 9.88
C PHE A 30 -7.54 -0.17 9.14
N LEU A 31 -8.50 0.14 8.26
CA LEU A 31 -8.57 1.44 7.59
C LEU A 31 -8.76 2.60 8.58
N GLU A 32 -9.60 2.41 9.59
CA GLU A 32 -9.75 3.36 10.72
C GLU A 32 -8.43 3.52 11.49
N GLY A 33 -7.77 2.41 11.85
CA GLY A 33 -6.49 2.45 12.57
C GLY A 33 -5.33 3.04 11.76
N GLN A 34 -5.46 3.15 10.44
CA GLN A 34 -4.53 3.86 9.56
C GLN A 34 -4.95 5.33 9.31
N GLY A 35 -6.06 5.76 9.90
CA GLY A 35 -6.60 7.12 9.77
C GLY A 35 -7.09 7.46 8.37
N LEU A 36 -7.55 6.46 7.60
CA LEU A 36 -8.21 6.71 6.31
C LEU A 36 -9.70 6.97 6.46
N ILE A 37 -10.31 6.57 7.59
CA ILE A 37 -11.72 6.81 7.91
C ILE A 37 -11.82 7.17 9.39
N SER A 38 -12.82 7.97 9.75
CA SER A 38 -13.00 8.50 11.10
C SER A 38 -14.46 8.37 11.56
N PRO A 39 -14.97 7.13 11.73
CA PRO A 39 -16.37 6.90 12.09
C PRO A 39 -16.70 7.53 13.45
N GLY A 40 -17.90 8.09 13.54
CA GLY A 40 -18.45 8.63 14.78
C GLY A 40 -18.72 7.58 15.85
N ARG A 41 -19.10 8.04 17.04
CA ARG A 41 -19.52 7.19 18.16
C ARG A 41 -20.97 7.50 18.53
N SER A 42 -21.75 6.44 18.78
CA SER A 42 -23.10 6.60 19.34
C SER A 42 -23.03 6.92 20.84
N ALA A 43 -24.15 7.35 21.42
CA ALA A 43 -24.28 7.55 22.86
C ALA A 43 -23.95 6.30 23.70
N ALA A 44 -24.12 5.10 23.12
CA ALA A 44 -23.78 3.81 23.72
C ALA A 44 -22.33 3.34 23.43
N GLY A 45 -21.52 4.13 22.71
CA GLY A 45 -20.08 3.90 22.51
C GLY A 45 -19.68 3.03 21.31
N TYR A 46 -20.64 2.54 20.52
CA TYR A 46 -20.33 1.78 19.30
C TYR A 46 -20.00 2.70 18.12
N ARG A 47 -19.32 2.16 17.09
CA ARG A 47 -18.94 2.90 15.87
C ARG A 47 -20.17 3.09 14.98
N VAL A 48 -20.35 4.31 14.50
CA VAL A 48 -21.40 4.66 13.55
C VAL A 48 -20.76 5.34 12.35
N PHE A 49 -21.09 4.84 11.17
CA PHE A 49 -20.52 5.25 9.89
C PHE A 49 -21.56 6.10 9.16
N SER A 50 -21.15 7.27 8.69
CA SER A 50 -21.97 8.10 7.82
C SER A 50 -21.99 7.57 6.38
N GLU A 51 -22.88 8.09 5.54
CA GLU A 51 -22.85 7.82 4.09
C GLU A 51 -21.54 8.29 3.43
N ASP A 52 -20.91 9.34 3.99
CA ASP A 52 -19.59 9.80 3.54
C ASP A 52 -18.51 8.79 3.88
N ASP A 53 -18.51 8.24 5.11
CA ASP A 53 -17.61 7.15 5.49
C ASP A 53 -17.76 5.93 4.57
N ILE A 54 -18.99 5.57 4.20
CA ILE A 54 -19.25 4.45 3.29
C ILE A 54 -18.70 4.75 1.89
N SER A 55 -18.94 5.96 1.38
CA SER A 55 -18.43 6.41 0.08
C SER A 55 -16.89 6.42 0.07
N ARG A 56 -16.28 6.84 1.17
CA ARG A 56 -14.84 6.83 1.40
C ARG A 56 -14.27 5.42 1.46
N ILE A 57 -14.91 4.50 2.20
CA ILE A 57 -14.51 3.09 2.23
C ILE A 57 -14.60 2.49 0.82
N ARG A 58 -15.68 2.75 0.09
CA ARG A 58 -15.85 2.29 -1.29
C ARG A 58 -14.71 2.79 -2.18
N TYR A 59 -14.40 4.09 -2.11
CA TYR A 59 -13.28 4.69 -2.85
C TYR A 59 -11.95 4.02 -2.52
N ILE A 60 -11.61 3.90 -1.22
CA ILE A 60 -10.37 3.25 -0.77
C ILE A 60 -10.28 1.82 -1.32
N LEU A 61 -11.36 1.05 -1.25
CA LEU A 61 -11.37 -0.34 -1.71
C LEU A 61 -11.24 -0.44 -3.24
N ARG A 62 -11.81 0.48 -4.02
CA ARG A 62 -11.59 0.58 -5.48
C ARG A 62 -10.14 0.94 -5.79
N GLU A 63 -9.59 1.98 -5.18
CA GLU A 63 -8.20 2.38 -5.40
C GLU A 63 -7.20 1.27 -5.03
N GLN A 64 -7.53 0.43 -4.04
CA GLN A 64 -6.71 -0.75 -3.70
C GLN A 64 -6.91 -1.94 -4.65
N ARG A 65 -8.15 -2.21 -5.09
CA ARG A 65 -8.51 -3.37 -5.93
C ARG A 65 -8.16 -3.17 -7.39
N ASP A 66 -8.43 -1.97 -7.90
CA ASP A 66 -8.40 -1.64 -9.32
C ASP A 66 -7.10 -0.90 -9.68
N HIS A 67 -6.57 -0.10 -8.74
CA HIS A 67 -5.41 0.77 -8.95
C HIS A 67 -4.21 0.44 -8.06
N PHE A 68 -4.31 -0.52 -7.14
CA PHE A 68 -3.22 -1.00 -6.27
C PHE A 68 -2.48 0.09 -5.48
N LEU A 69 -3.17 1.17 -5.13
CA LEU A 69 -2.53 2.28 -4.48
C LEU A 69 -2.12 1.97 -3.02
N PRO A 70 -0.90 2.36 -2.60
CA PRO A 70 -0.52 2.36 -1.20
C PRO A 70 -1.48 3.23 -0.38
N LEU A 71 -1.79 2.82 0.87
CA LEU A 71 -2.72 3.55 1.74
C LEU A 71 -2.33 5.02 1.93
N LYS A 72 -1.03 5.32 1.89
CA LYS A 72 -0.53 6.69 1.98
C LYS A 72 -0.92 7.54 0.78
N VAL A 73 -0.86 6.96 -0.42
CA VAL A 73 -1.31 7.60 -1.66
C VAL A 73 -2.81 7.82 -1.61
N ILE A 74 -3.56 6.79 -1.23
CA ILE A 74 -5.01 6.89 -1.08
C ILE A 74 -5.36 7.98 -0.06
N LYS A 75 -4.64 8.06 1.06
CA LYS A 75 -4.82 9.13 2.05
C LYS A 75 -4.59 10.51 1.45
N SER A 76 -3.56 10.69 0.61
CA SER A 76 -3.32 11.96 -0.11
C SER A 76 -4.47 12.31 -1.05
N LYS A 77 -4.96 11.33 -1.85
CA LYS A 77 -6.11 11.54 -2.74
C LYS A 77 -7.39 11.88 -1.97
N LEU A 78 -7.61 11.23 -0.83
CA LEU A 78 -8.74 11.52 0.06
C LEU A 78 -8.66 12.94 0.66
N THR A 79 -7.46 13.41 0.98
CA THR A 79 -7.26 14.81 1.41
C THR A 79 -7.58 15.78 0.29
N ALA A 80 -7.14 15.52 -0.95
CA ALA A 80 -7.50 16.36 -2.10
C ALA A 80 -9.02 16.42 -2.33
N TRP A 81 -9.70 15.27 -2.20
CA TRP A 81 -11.17 15.19 -2.28
C TRP A 81 -11.87 16.07 -1.23
N GLU A 82 -11.39 16.06 0.03
CA GLU A 82 -11.93 16.91 1.10
C GLU A 82 -11.77 18.41 0.85
N HIS A 83 -10.73 18.80 0.10
CA HIS A 83 -10.45 20.20 -0.23
C HIS A 83 -11.17 20.68 -1.50
N GLY A 84 -11.98 19.81 -2.12
CA GLY A 84 -12.74 20.14 -3.34
C GLY A 84 -11.87 20.26 -4.60
N GLU A 85 -10.64 19.75 -4.55
CA GLU A 85 -9.80 19.62 -5.74
C GLU A 85 -10.39 18.49 -6.61
N GLU A 86 -10.55 18.75 -7.92
CA GLU A 86 -11.06 17.74 -8.85
C GLU A 86 -10.14 16.51 -8.80
N LEU A 87 -10.67 15.43 -8.22
CA LEU A 87 -10.12 14.09 -8.39
C LEU A 87 -10.18 13.82 -9.88
N ASP A 88 -9.02 13.90 -10.55
CA ASP A 88 -8.94 13.69 -11.98
C ASP A 88 -9.61 12.34 -12.31
N ALA A 89 -10.81 12.41 -12.88
CA ALA A 89 -11.65 11.25 -13.18
C ALA A 89 -11.19 10.54 -14.46
N GLY A 90 -10.00 10.87 -14.96
CA GLY A 90 -9.32 10.23 -16.08
C GLY A 90 -8.24 9.28 -15.58
N GLY A 91 -8.58 8.00 -15.44
CA GLY A 91 -7.67 6.93 -15.03
C GLY A 91 -6.57 6.55 -16.03
N GLU A 92 -5.75 7.52 -16.48
CA GLU A 92 -4.54 7.26 -17.27
C GLU A 92 -3.25 7.68 -16.58
N ALA A 93 -3.29 8.59 -15.61
CA ALA A 93 -2.10 9.03 -14.87
C ALA A 93 -2.00 8.33 -13.51
N GLY A 94 -0.82 7.78 -13.22
CA GLY A 94 -0.55 7.19 -11.92
C GLY A 94 -0.47 8.20 -10.77
N PRO A 95 -0.18 7.73 -9.54
CA PRO A 95 -0.29 8.56 -8.36
C PRO A 95 0.71 9.72 -8.37
N PRO A 96 0.37 10.85 -7.70
CA PRO A 96 1.31 11.94 -7.51
C PRO A 96 2.64 11.43 -6.95
N PRO A 97 3.80 11.82 -7.52
CA PRO A 97 5.09 11.29 -7.10
C PRO A 97 5.39 11.56 -5.62
N GLU A 98 4.98 12.72 -5.11
CA GLU A 98 5.12 13.08 -3.70
C GLU A 98 4.40 12.07 -2.82
N ALA A 99 3.20 11.66 -3.22
CA ALA A 99 2.43 10.67 -2.48
C ALA A 99 3.01 9.25 -2.64
N TYR A 100 3.46 8.90 -3.84
CA TYR A 100 4.00 7.58 -4.18
C TYR A 100 5.34 7.29 -3.49
N PHE A 101 6.25 8.27 -3.48
CA PHE A 101 7.58 8.15 -2.90
C PHE A 101 7.70 8.70 -1.48
N ALA A 102 6.63 9.23 -0.88
CA ALA A 102 6.74 9.76 0.46
C ALA A 102 7.06 8.64 1.47
N ALA A 103 8.11 8.86 2.27
CA ALA A 103 8.35 8.12 3.50
C ALA A 103 7.56 8.75 4.67
N SER A 104 7.00 7.97 5.58
CA SER A 104 6.26 8.50 6.74
C SER A 104 7.14 9.18 7.78
N GLY A 105 8.47 9.08 7.63
CA GLY A 105 9.45 9.56 8.60
C GLY A 105 9.58 8.66 9.84
N VAL A 106 8.79 7.58 9.91
CA VAL A 106 8.89 6.58 10.97
C VAL A 106 10.17 5.76 10.75
N SER A 107 11.01 5.73 11.77
CA SER A 107 12.18 4.86 11.86
C SER A 107 11.97 3.83 12.97
N MET A 108 12.35 2.58 12.72
CA MET A 108 12.19 1.47 13.65
C MET A 108 13.54 0.78 13.88
N SER A 109 13.78 0.31 15.10
CA SER A 109 14.86 -0.65 15.38
C SER A 109 14.53 -2.02 14.77
N ALA A 110 15.53 -2.91 14.72
CA ALA A 110 15.32 -4.30 14.30
C ALA A 110 14.28 -5.02 15.17
N GLU A 111 14.35 -4.83 16.49
CA GLU A 111 13.43 -5.41 17.46
C GLU A 111 12.00 -4.87 17.30
N GLU A 112 11.86 -3.57 17.02
CA GLU A 112 10.58 -2.93 16.75
C GLU A 112 9.94 -3.44 15.46
N LEU A 113 10.73 -3.56 14.39
CA LEU A 113 10.28 -4.11 13.13
C LEU A 113 9.84 -5.57 13.30
N ALA A 114 10.68 -6.41 13.90
CA ALA A 114 10.39 -7.83 14.13
C ALA A 114 9.07 -8.00 14.91
N ARG A 115 8.91 -7.27 16.02
CA ARG A 115 7.69 -7.28 16.83
C ARG A 115 6.46 -6.84 16.03
N SER A 116 6.57 -5.76 15.27
CA SER A 116 5.46 -5.16 14.51
C SER A 116 5.07 -5.96 13.27
N ALA A 117 6.02 -6.71 12.70
CA ALA A 117 5.83 -7.62 11.59
C ALA A 117 5.48 -9.05 12.03
N ARG A 118 5.62 -9.37 13.32
CA ARG A 118 5.48 -10.71 13.92
C ARG A 118 6.53 -11.70 13.41
N LEU A 119 7.73 -11.22 13.15
CA LEU A 119 8.89 -12.03 12.79
C LEU A 119 9.71 -12.36 14.04
N THR A 120 10.38 -13.52 14.04
CA THR A 120 11.49 -13.76 14.96
C THR A 120 12.73 -12.98 14.50
N MET A 121 13.70 -12.80 15.40
CA MET A 121 14.98 -12.15 15.03
C MET A 121 15.75 -12.99 13.99
N ASP A 122 15.64 -14.32 14.04
CA ASP A 122 16.25 -15.21 13.05
C ASP A 122 15.60 -15.08 11.68
N GLU A 123 14.27 -14.99 11.62
CA GLU A 123 13.54 -14.73 10.37
C GLU A 123 13.92 -13.37 9.79
N LEU A 124 13.98 -12.32 10.62
CA LEU A 124 14.42 -10.99 10.19
C LEU A 124 15.85 -11.02 9.64
N SER A 125 16.78 -11.69 10.34
CA SER A 125 18.16 -11.88 9.92
C SER A 125 18.25 -12.61 8.58
N ALA A 126 17.48 -13.70 8.40
CA ALA A 126 17.47 -14.44 7.15
C ALA A 126 16.87 -13.63 5.98
N LEU A 127 15.85 -12.81 6.22
CA LEU A 127 15.30 -11.89 5.22
C LEU A 127 16.32 -10.83 4.80
N MET A 128 17.12 -10.30 5.73
CA MET A 128 18.23 -9.40 5.41
C MET A 128 19.33 -10.13 4.62
N GLY A 129 19.67 -11.37 5.00
CA GLY A 129 20.65 -12.20 4.31
C GLY A 129 20.30 -12.48 2.84
N GLU A 130 19.01 -12.64 2.53
CA GLU A 130 18.51 -12.79 1.16
C GLU A 130 18.29 -11.44 0.42
N GLY A 131 18.57 -10.34 1.12
CA GLY A 131 18.44 -8.96 0.62
C GLY A 131 17.00 -8.49 0.46
N ILE A 132 16.03 -9.16 1.09
CA ILE A 132 14.60 -8.79 1.05
C ILE A 132 14.36 -7.50 1.82
N LEU A 133 15.02 -7.36 2.97
CA LEU A 133 15.01 -6.15 3.80
C LEU A 133 16.42 -5.55 3.81
N LYS A 134 16.51 -4.23 3.67
CA LYS A 134 17.79 -3.51 3.64
C LYS A 134 17.67 -2.27 4.51
N PRO A 135 18.09 -2.33 5.78
CA PRO A 135 17.97 -1.18 6.67
C PRO A 135 18.86 -0.04 6.19
N LEU A 136 18.46 1.18 6.51
CA LEU A 136 19.24 2.37 6.25
C LEU A 136 20.33 2.53 7.32
N ALA A 137 21.58 2.64 6.88
CA ALA A 137 22.68 3.02 7.77
C ALA A 137 22.62 4.51 8.11
N LEU A 138 22.71 4.84 9.39
CA LEU A 138 22.78 6.19 9.92
C LEU A 138 24.25 6.64 10.10
N PRO A 139 24.52 7.96 10.17
CA PRO A 139 25.88 8.48 10.35
C PRO A 139 26.58 8.03 11.63
N ASP A 140 25.81 7.63 12.66
CA ASP A 140 26.32 7.11 13.93
C ASP A 140 26.67 5.60 13.88
N GLY A 141 26.54 4.97 12.71
CA GLY A 141 26.80 3.56 12.49
C GLY A 141 25.65 2.63 12.88
N SER A 142 24.56 3.16 13.44
CA SER A 142 23.34 2.38 13.67
C SER A 142 22.58 2.15 12.37
N THR A 143 21.60 1.24 12.40
CA THR A 143 20.73 1.00 11.24
C THR A 143 19.28 1.09 11.65
N VAL A 144 18.45 1.64 10.75
CA VAL A 144 17.01 1.82 10.98
C VAL A 144 16.19 1.30 9.81
N PHE A 145 15.02 0.78 10.13
CA PHE A 145 14.01 0.37 9.16
C PHE A 145 12.94 1.44 9.00
N ARG A 146 12.43 1.61 7.79
CA ARG A 146 11.37 2.57 7.45
C ARG A 146 10.01 1.89 7.39
N ASP A 147 8.98 2.66 7.11
CA ASP A 147 7.61 2.18 6.91
C ASP A 147 7.49 1.13 5.80
N ASP A 148 8.19 1.31 4.68
CA ASP A 148 8.18 0.33 3.60
C ASP A 148 8.77 -1.02 4.04
N ASP A 149 9.81 -1.01 4.88
CA ASP A 149 10.38 -2.23 5.45
C ASP A 149 9.36 -2.99 6.30
N LEU A 150 8.49 -2.29 7.04
CA LEU A 150 7.40 -2.91 7.80
C LEU A 150 6.36 -3.56 6.88
N VAL A 151 6.03 -2.92 5.76
CA VAL A 151 5.12 -3.50 4.75
C VAL A 151 5.72 -4.76 4.16
N ILE A 152 7.00 -4.71 3.74
CA ILE A 152 7.74 -5.85 3.18
C ILE A 152 7.85 -6.99 4.21
N ALA A 153 8.22 -6.67 5.46
CA ALA A 153 8.37 -7.65 6.54
C ALA A 153 7.05 -8.36 6.86
N ARG A 154 5.92 -7.64 6.88
CA ARG A 154 4.58 -8.24 7.07
C ARG A 154 4.18 -9.13 5.91
N ALA A 155 4.49 -8.75 4.67
CA ALA A 155 4.24 -9.58 3.50
C ALA A 155 5.08 -10.86 3.55
N ALA A 156 6.37 -10.74 3.87
CA ALA A 156 7.28 -11.86 4.05
C ALA A 156 6.76 -12.82 5.14
N HIS A 157 6.38 -12.30 6.31
CA HIS A 157 5.81 -13.12 7.40
C HIS A 157 4.61 -13.96 6.91
N ARG A 158 3.67 -13.38 6.15
CA ARG A 158 2.51 -14.11 5.62
C ARG A 158 2.92 -15.26 4.70
N LEU A 159 3.96 -15.09 3.90
CA LEU A 159 4.50 -16.12 3.01
C LEU A 159 5.21 -17.23 3.81
N LEU A 160 6.03 -16.86 4.80
CA LEU A 160 6.70 -17.82 5.70
C LEU A 160 5.70 -18.70 6.44
N ARG A 161 4.58 -18.12 6.92
CA ARG A 161 3.48 -18.86 7.56
C ARG A 161 2.77 -19.86 6.66
N ARG A 162 2.99 -19.82 5.35
CA ARG A 162 2.48 -20.80 4.37
C ARG A 162 3.51 -21.84 3.96
N GLY A 163 4.66 -21.89 4.63
CA GLY A 163 5.73 -22.87 4.40
C GLY A 163 6.79 -22.43 3.41
N LEU A 164 6.78 -21.16 2.97
CA LEU A 164 7.91 -20.61 2.22
C LEU A 164 9.06 -20.30 3.15
N GLU A 165 10.28 -20.32 2.62
CA GLU A 165 11.50 -19.95 3.34
C GLU A 165 12.04 -18.64 2.75
N PRO A 166 12.87 -17.87 3.49
CA PRO A 166 13.47 -16.63 2.99
C PRO A 166 14.15 -16.80 1.61
N ARG A 167 14.85 -17.92 1.38
CA ARG A 167 15.50 -18.24 0.10
C ARG A 167 14.52 -18.30 -1.08
N HIS A 168 13.26 -18.69 -0.85
CA HIS A 168 12.23 -18.73 -1.90
C HIS A 168 11.77 -17.32 -2.29
N LEU A 169 11.83 -16.37 -1.34
CA LEU A 169 11.44 -14.97 -1.58
C LEU A 169 12.46 -14.21 -2.45
N ARG A 170 13.69 -14.73 -2.56
CA ARG A 170 14.73 -14.17 -3.43
C ARG A 170 14.26 -14.00 -4.88
N THR A 171 13.47 -14.92 -5.40
CA THR A 171 12.92 -14.82 -6.76
C THR A 171 11.99 -13.62 -6.91
N ILE A 172 11.17 -13.32 -5.90
CA ILE A 172 10.27 -12.16 -5.88
C ILE A 172 11.11 -10.88 -5.85
N ARG A 173 12.12 -10.80 -4.97
CA ARG A 173 13.05 -9.66 -4.92
C ARG A 173 13.74 -9.42 -6.27
N LEU A 174 14.28 -10.47 -6.90
CA LEU A 174 14.98 -10.35 -8.18
C LEU A 174 14.06 -9.86 -9.30
N ALA A 175 12.78 -10.25 -9.29
CA ALA A 175 11.80 -9.72 -10.23
C ALA A 175 11.55 -8.22 -9.99
N ALA A 176 11.42 -7.81 -8.72
CA ALA A 176 11.26 -6.41 -8.34
C ALA A 176 12.49 -5.54 -8.71
N ASP A 177 13.70 -6.05 -8.54
CA ASP A 177 14.94 -5.35 -8.93
C ASP A 177 14.97 -5.11 -10.44
N ARG A 178 14.70 -6.14 -11.26
CA ARG A 178 14.64 -6.02 -12.72
C ARG A 178 13.58 -5.02 -13.18
N LYS A 179 12.41 -5.02 -12.54
CA LYS A 179 11.34 -4.06 -12.80
C LYS A 179 11.80 -2.62 -12.49
N SER A 180 12.46 -2.43 -11.35
CA SER A 180 13.00 -1.12 -10.95
C SER A 180 14.07 -0.63 -11.92
N ASP A 181 14.95 -1.52 -12.38
CA ASP A 181 15.99 -1.18 -13.36
C ASP A 181 15.40 -0.81 -14.73
N LEU A 182 14.37 -1.51 -15.20
CA LEU A 182 13.65 -1.17 -16.42
C LEU A 182 13.03 0.24 -16.35
N ILE A 183 12.35 0.55 -15.24
CA ILE A 183 11.74 1.87 -15.03
C ILE A 183 12.84 2.95 -14.93
N ARG A 184 13.94 2.66 -14.23
CA ARG A 184 15.08 3.60 -14.16
C ARG A 184 15.67 3.89 -15.54
N GLN A 185 15.84 2.86 -16.38
CA GLN A 185 16.36 3.02 -17.74
C GLN A 185 15.47 3.93 -18.61
N LEU A 186 14.15 3.87 -18.43
CA LEU A 186 13.20 4.71 -19.16
C LEU A 186 13.41 6.21 -18.89
N VAL A 187 13.67 6.57 -17.63
CA VAL A 187 13.77 7.97 -17.18
C VAL A 187 15.22 8.48 -17.08
N GLU A 188 16.21 7.60 -17.26
CA GLU A 188 17.63 7.95 -17.28
C GLU A 188 17.95 9.16 -18.19
N PRO A 189 17.40 9.29 -19.43
CA PRO A 189 17.67 10.45 -20.28
C PRO A 189 17.21 11.77 -19.66
N LEU A 190 16.10 11.76 -18.91
CA LEU A 190 15.55 12.94 -18.24
C LEU A 190 16.46 13.39 -17.10
N LEU A 191 17.06 12.44 -16.37
CA LEU A 191 17.89 12.70 -15.20
C LEU A 191 19.33 13.17 -15.51
N ARG A 192 19.81 13.02 -16.75
CA ARG A 192 21.18 13.43 -17.15
C ARG A 192 21.47 14.90 -16.93
N HIS A 193 20.48 15.77 -17.13
CA HIS A 193 20.63 17.21 -16.94
C HIS A 193 19.97 17.64 -15.64
N ARG A 194 20.63 18.55 -14.89
CA ARG A 194 20.10 19.13 -13.64
C ARG A 194 18.99 20.17 -13.93
N ASN A 195 17.94 19.76 -14.65
CA ASN A 195 16.74 20.56 -14.88
C ASN A 195 15.64 20.12 -13.89
N PRO A 196 15.09 21.02 -13.06
CA PRO A 196 13.95 20.74 -12.18
C PRO A 196 12.74 20.13 -12.90
N ASP A 197 12.40 20.61 -14.09
CA ASP A 197 11.23 20.11 -14.85
C ASP A 197 11.43 18.66 -15.29
N ASN A 198 12.65 18.32 -15.74
CA ASN A 198 12.97 16.94 -16.10
C ASN A 198 12.92 16.00 -14.90
N ARG A 199 13.29 16.48 -13.70
CA ARG A 199 13.19 15.67 -12.48
C ARG A 199 11.74 15.43 -12.08
N ARG A 200 10.90 16.45 -12.18
CA ARG A 200 9.46 16.31 -11.96
C ARG A 200 8.86 15.29 -12.93
N LEU A 201 9.10 15.46 -14.23
CA LEU A 201 8.64 14.52 -15.26
C LEU A 201 9.17 13.10 -15.03
N ALA A 202 10.44 12.95 -14.64
CA ALA A 202 11.01 11.65 -14.31
C ALA A 202 10.28 11.01 -13.12
N SER A 203 10.00 11.77 -12.06
CA SER A 203 9.27 11.25 -10.90
C SER A 203 7.81 10.89 -11.21
N GLU A 204 7.12 11.70 -12.03
CA GLU A 204 5.77 11.42 -12.56
C GLU A 204 5.78 10.11 -13.34
N THR A 205 6.71 9.97 -14.28
CA THR A 205 6.87 8.77 -15.10
C THR A 205 7.20 7.54 -14.25
N MET A 206 8.10 7.67 -13.25
CA MET A 206 8.45 6.55 -12.37
C MET A 206 7.25 6.09 -11.53
N ALA A 207 6.47 7.01 -10.96
CA ALA A 207 5.31 6.69 -10.14
C ALA A 207 4.23 5.98 -10.98
N ASP A 208 3.92 6.53 -12.15
CA ASP A 208 2.96 5.96 -13.09
C ASP A 208 3.36 4.56 -13.58
N CYS A 209 4.57 4.43 -14.13
CA CYS A 209 5.07 3.14 -14.62
C CYS A 209 5.13 2.08 -13.51
N SER A 210 5.45 2.47 -12.27
CA SER A 210 5.52 1.52 -11.16
C SER A 210 4.13 1.00 -10.78
N GLN A 211 3.11 1.86 -10.75
CA GLN A 211 1.74 1.46 -10.50
C GLN A 211 1.21 0.55 -11.62
N ALA A 212 1.41 0.94 -12.89
CA ALA A 212 0.99 0.15 -14.04
C ALA A 212 1.66 -1.24 -14.05
N ALA A 213 2.95 -1.31 -13.73
CA ALA A 213 3.67 -2.57 -13.65
C ALA A 213 3.18 -3.48 -12.50
N ALA A 214 2.78 -2.90 -11.36
CA ALA A 214 2.18 -3.66 -10.26
C ALA A 214 0.81 -4.26 -10.67
N ALA A 215 -0.03 -3.47 -11.34
CA ALA A 215 -1.32 -3.93 -11.86
C ALA A 215 -1.17 -5.06 -12.88
N LEU A 216 -0.20 -4.94 -13.80
CA LEU A 216 0.12 -5.96 -14.79
C LEU A 216 0.57 -7.27 -14.12
N GLU A 217 1.48 -7.20 -13.15
CA GLU A 217 2.03 -8.36 -12.44
C GLU A 217 0.93 -9.12 -11.68
N GLU A 218 0.10 -8.42 -10.91
CA GLU A 218 -1.01 -9.04 -10.20
C GLU A 218 -2.02 -9.66 -11.17
N GLY A 219 -2.38 -8.95 -12.25
CA GLY A 219 -3.30 -9.46 -13.26
C GLY A 219 -2.80 -10.76 -13.91
N ILE A 220 -1.52 -10.83 -14.23
CA ILE A 220 -0.87 -12.05 -14.76
C ILE A 220 -0.92 -13.19 -13.74
N VAL A 221 -0.51 -12.93 -12.48
CA VAL A 221 -0.49 -13.93 -11.42
C VAL A 221 -1.91 -14.46 -11.16
N ARG A 222 -2.88 -13.56 -10.98
CA ARG A 222 -4.29 -13.90 -10.73
C ARG A 222 -4.87 -14.75 -11.85
N THR A 223 -4.63 -14.38 -13.11
CA THR A 223 -5.14 -15.11 -14.27
C THR A 223 -4.52 -16.51 -14.37
N ARG A 224 -3.20 -16.63 -14.16
CA ARG A 224 -2.51 -17.92 -14.17
C ARG A 224 -2.97 -18.84 -13.04
N LEU A 225 -3.09 -18.32 -11.82
CA LEU A 225 -3.56 -19.11 -10.67
C LEU A 225 -5.03 -19.51 -10.79
N ARG A 226 -5.89 -18.67 -11.38
CA ARG A 226 -7.28 -19.04 -11.69
C ARG A 226 -7.33 -20.26 -12.60
N GLY A 227 -6.48 -20.32 -13.62
CA GLY A 227 -6.36 -21.51 -14.49
C GLY A 227 -5.96 -22.78 -13.73
N SER A 228 -5.14 -22.66 -12.69
CA SER A 228 -4.74 -23.80 -11.83
C SER A 228 -5.86 -24.31 -10.90
N LEU A 229 -6.90 -23.51 -10.66
CA LEU A 229 -8.04 -23.90 -9.81
C LEU A 229 -9.16 -24.60 -10.61
N GLY A 230 -8.95 -24.85 -11.91
CA GLY A 230 -9.96 -25.38 -12.82
C GLY A 230 -10.85 -24.25 -13.35
N GLY A 231 -10.50 -23.76 -14.54
CA GLY A 231 -11.40 -22.95 -15.37
C GLY A 231 -12.44 -23.80 -16.07
#